data_AF-A0A3M6YYF4-F1
#
_entry.id   AF-A0A3M6YYF4-F1
#
_cell.length_a   1.000
_cell.length_b   1.000
_cell.length_c   1.000
_cell.angle_alpha   90.00
_cell.angle_beta   90.00
_cell.angle_gamma   90.00
#
_symmetry.space_group_name_H-M   'P 1'
#
loop_
_entity.id
_entity.type
_entity.pdbx_description
1 polymer ?
#
loop_
_entity_poly.entity_id
_entity_poly.type
_entity_poly.pdbx_seq_one_letter_code
_entity_poly.pdbx_strand_id
1 'polypeptide(L)'
;MNMTDTDGNLIQAHGGDIIQSQDSDDTAWYWFGEDKTGETTSGHFQAVNCYKSADFSTWEFVGPVLSPIEGTNISSDAVVERPKVIYNDQNQEYVMWFHSDNSSYGAAMVGVATSGTIDGEYNWRGSFKPFGNDSRDMTVWKDPEDGSAYLIFATSGNADLQIARLTDDYYNVSEALSTFPDKYWEAPGVFKIDGTFHLLYSRQDGWTPTDNYYMTASSMAGPWSEPTLLAPEGAYSYLTQN
;
A
#
# COMPACT_ATOMS: atom_id res chain seq x y z
N MET A 1 17.44 -9.70 -0.13
CA MET A 1 18.61 -9.00 0.40
C MET A 1 18.51 -9.02 1.92
N ASN A 2 19.59 -9.27 2.66
CA ASN A 2 19.58 -9.12 4.12
C ASN A 2 19.97 -7.68 4.45
N MET A 3 19.03 -6.75 4.32
CA MET A 3 19.25 -5.35 4.69
C MET A 3 19.14 -5.21 6.21
N THR A 4 20.02 -4.40 6.80
CA THR A 4 20.01 -4.09 8.23
C THR A 4 19.85 -2.60 8.45
N ASP A 5 19.22 -2.23 9.56
CA ASP A 5 19.19 -0.86 10.07
C ASP A 5 20.54 -0.43 10.66
N THR A 6 20.62 0.80 11.16
CA THR A 6 21.81 1.38 11.80
C THR A 6 22.24 0.68 13.09
N ASP A 7 21.35 -0.06 13.74
CA ASP A 7 21.64 -0.84 14.94
C ASP A 7 22.06 -2.29 14.60
N GLY A 8 22.04 -2.65 13.32
CA GLY A 8 22.43 -3.97 12.82
C GLY A 8 21.30 -5.01 12.87
N ASN A 9 20.07 -4.60 13.14
CA ASN A 9 18.90 -5.50 13.08
C ASN A 9 18.42 -5.62 11.64
N LEU A 10 17.83 -6.77 11.28
CA LEU A 10 17.22 -6.94 9.95
C LEU A 10 16.04 -5.98 9.79
N ILE A 11 15.95 -5.32 8.63
CA ILE A 11 14.81 -4.47 8.30
C ILE A 11 13.56 -5.33 8.11
N GLN A 12 12.46 -4.90 8.72
CA GLN A 12 11.14 -5.54 8.69
C GLN A 12 10.11 -4.50 8.24
N ALA A 13 10.03 -4.32 6.93
CA ALA A 13 9.13 -3.37 6.28
C ALA A 13 8.61 -3.95 4.94
N HIS A 14 7.99 -5.13 5.00
CA HIS A 14 7.48 -5.82 3.81
C HIS A 14 6.22 -5.13 3.27
N GLY A 15 6.00 -5.23 1.95
CA GLY A 15 4.75 -4.83 1.28
C GLY A 15 4.38 -3.34 1.32
N GLY A 16 5.12 -2.50 2.04
CA GLY A 16 4.74 -1.12 2.30
C GLY A 16 5.18 -0.12 1.23
N ASP A 17 5.39 1.13 1.62
CA ASP A 17 5.82 2.23 0.74
C ASP A 17 6.91 3.10 1.35
N ILE A 18 7.49 3.92 0.48
CA ILE A 18 8.47 4.93 0.86
C ILE A 18 7.95 6.30 0.43
N ILE A 19 7.83 7.22 1.39
CA ILE A 19 7.39 8.59 1.15
C ILE A 19 8.33 9.59 1.81
N GLN A 20 8.39 10.81 1.25
CA GLN A 20 9.13 11.92 1.87
C GLN A 20 8.22 12.66 2.86
N SER A 21 8.80 13.20 3.94
CA SER A 21 8.08 14.10 4.86
C SER A 21 7.52 15.31 4.08
N GLN A 22 6.27 15.67 4.41
CA GLN A 22 5.50 16.77 3.82
C GLN A 22 4.95 17.74 4.89
N ASP A 23 5.19 17.45 6.17
CA ASP A 23 4.72 18.21 7.33
C ASP A 23 5.81 19.10 7.97
N SER A 24 7.04 19.02 7.47
CA SER A 24 8.19 19.75 8.00
C SER A 24 9.22 20.08 6.91
N ASP A 25 10.27 20.84 7.26
CA ASP A 25 11.43 21.06 6.38
C ASP A 25 12.35 19.81 6.28
N ASP A 26 11.93 18.67 6.85
CA ASP A 26 12.66 17.41 6.76
C ASP A 26 12.59 16.84 5.35
N THR A 27 13.75 16.62 4.75
CA THR A 27 13.89 16.04 3.41
C THR A 27 14.11 14.53 3.44
N ALA A 28 14.02 13.89 4.60
CA ALA A 28 14.19 12.46 4.75
C ALA A 28 13.03 11.64 4.16
N TRP A 29 13.36 10.42 3.78
CA TRP A 29 12.45 9.39 3.30
C TRP A 29 12.10 8.43 4.41
N TYR A 30 10.83 8.04 4.46
CA TYR A 30 10.27 7.17 5.47
C TYR A 30 9.71 5.93 4.80
N TRP A 31 10.19 4.77 5.22
CA TRP A 31 9.77 3.46 4.73
C TRP A 31 8.86 2.79 5.75
N PHE A 32 7.60 2.63 5.37
CA PHE A 32 6.59 1.90 6.12
C PHE A 32 6.52 0.46 5.64
N GLY A 33 6.20 -0.47 6.53
CA GLY A 33 5.93 -1.82 6.09
C GLY A 33 5.62 -2.78 7.23
N GLU A 34 5.26 -3.99 6.86
CA GLU A 34 4.84 -5.02 7.78
C GLU A 34 6.01 -5.55 8.59
N ASP A 35 5.84 -5.69 9.90
CA ASP A 35 6.76 -6.46 10.74
C ASP A 35 6.47 -7.97 10.59
N LYS A 36 7.44 -8.70 10.03
CA LYS A 36 7.41 -10.16 9.88
C LYS A 36 8.53 -10.83 10.67
N THR A 37 9.00 -10.20 11.75
CA THR A 37 9.99 -10.78 12.65
C THR A 37 9.53 -12.14 13.14
N GLY A 38 10.36 -13.18 12.95
CA GLY A 38 10.05 -14.53 13.40
C GLY A 38 8.93 -15.25 12.63
N GLU A 39 8.27 -14.56 11.70
CA GLU A 39 7.20 -15.14 10.90
C GLU A 39 7.74 -15.99 9.75
N THR A 40 7.07 -17.13 9.54
CA THR A 40 7.38 -18.03 8.42
C THR A 40 6.13 -18.44 7.65
N THR A 41 4.94 -18.33 8.26
CA THR A 41 3.69 -18.80 7.64
C THR A 41 2.41 -18.11 8.10
N SER A 42 2.37 -17.35 9.20
CA SER A 42 1.09 -17.02 9.85
C SER A 42 0.44 -15.71 9.39
N GLY A 43 1.17 -14.82 8.71
CA GLY A 43 0.63 -13.59 8.11
C GLY A 43 0.04 -12.58 9.11
N HIS A 44 0.03 -12.91 10.39
CA HIS A 44 -0.61 -12.15 11.46
C HIS A 44 0.04 -10.78 11.69
N PHE A 45 -0.78 -9.84 12.14
CA PHE A 45 -0.34 -8.48 12.40
C PHE A 45 0.50 -8.38 13.67
N GLN A 46 1.74 -7.93 13.52
CA GLN A 46 2.65 -7.62 14.63
C GLN A 46 2.82 -6.11 14.83
N ALA A 47 3.13 -5.39 13.74
CA ALA A 47 3.20 -3.94 13.69
C ALA A 47 3.29 -3.47 12.22
N VAL A 48 2.99 -2.20 11.99
CA VAL A 48 3.54 -1.46 10.85
C VAL A 48 4.77 -0.72 11.37
N ASN A 49 5.94 -1.12 10.90
CA ASN A 49 7.20 -0.47 11.25
C ASN A 49 7.47 0.72 10.34
N CYS A 50 8.24 1.67 10.86
CA CYS A 50 8.75 2.82 10.11
C CYS A 50 10.28 2.88 10.23
N TYR A 51 10.92 3.18 9.10
CA TYR A 51 12.35 3.45 9.01
C TYR A 51 12.58 4.79 8.33
N LYS A 52 13.66 5.49 8.69
CA LYS A 52 14.02 6.79 8.15
C LYS A 52 15.36 6.72 7.42
N SER A 53 15.47 7.38 6.27
CA SER A 53 16.71 7.46 5.49
C SER A 53 16.85 8.78 4.75
N ALA A 54 18.06 9.30 4.65
CA ALA A 54 18.37 10.45 3.80
C ALA A 54 18.81 10.06 2.38
N ASP A 55 19.15 8.79 2.15
CA ASP A 55 19.90 8.33 0.97
C ASP A 55 19.37 7.02 0.35
N PHE A 56 18.24 6.48 0.84
CA PHE A 56 17.66 5.18 0.48
C PHE A 56 18.54 3.95 0.79
N SER A 57 19.67 4.12 1.47
CA SER A 57 20.63 3.05 1.75
C SER A 57 20.82 2.83 3.24
N THR A 58 20.94 3.91 4.01
CA THR A 58 21.14 3.89 5.46
C THR A 58 19.80 4.14 6.14
N TRP A 59 19.24 3.10 6.76
CA TRP A 59 17.91 3.13 7.37
C TRP A 59 18.03 3.11 8.89
N GLU A 60 17.53 4.14 9.55
CA GLU A 60 17.36 4.21 11.00
C GLU A 60 15.98 3.65 11.36
N PHE A 61 15.90 2.77 12.34
CA PHE A 61 14.62 2.28 12.83
C PHE A 61 13.95 3.36 13.69
N VAL A 62 12.79 3.83 13.23
CA VAL A 62 12.00 4.83 13.96
C VAL A 62 11.19 4.13 15.06
N GLY A 63 10.53 3.02 14.70
CA GLY A 63 9.67 2.27 15.61
C GLY A 63 8.42 1.74 14.92
N PRO A 64 7.58 0.98 15.66
CA PRO A 64 6.24 0.64 15.21
C PRO A 64 5.36 1.89 15.23
N VAL A 65 4.76 2.23 14.08
CA VAL A 65 3.86 3.38 13.92
C VAL A 65 2.38 2.99 13.96
N LEU A 66 2.06 1.71 13.75
CA LEU A 66 0.73 1.15 14.02
C LEU A 66 0.91 -0.19 14.74
N SER A 67 0.23 -0.36 15.88
CA SER A 67 0.32 -1.55 16.71
C SER A 67 -1.03 -2.27 16.85
N PRO A 68 -1.04 -3.57 17.18
CA PRO A 68 -2.28 -4.31 17.37
C PRO A 68 -3.19 -3.72 18.43
N ILE A 69 -4.50 -3.72 18.15
CA ILE A 69 -5.54 -3.34 19.10
C ILE A 69 -6.47 -4.54 19.31
N GLU A 70 -6.38 -5.14 20.50
CA GLU A 70 -7.14 -6.36 20.81
C GLU A 70 -8.65 -6.16 20.75
N GLY A 71 -9.34 -7.16 20.22
CA GLY A 71 -10.80 -7.13 20.01
C GLY A 71 -11.24 -6.28 18.81
N THR A 72 -10.33 -5.87 17.93
CA THR A 72 -10.63 -5.07 16.72
C THR A 72 -10.21 -5.78 15.42
N ASN A 73 -10.39 -5.12 14.27
CA ASN A 73 -9.93 -5.63 12.97
C ASN A 73 -8.42 -5.49 12.74
N ILE A 74 -7.69 -4.98 13.73
CA ILE A 74 -6.23 -4.93 13.74
C ILE A 74 -5.68 -5.57 15.03
N SER A 75 -6.33 -6.62 15.56
CA SER A 75 -5.76 -7.40 16.67
C SER A 75 -4.56 -8.23 16.20
N SER A 76 -3.83 -8.85 17.14
CA SER A 76 -2.71 -9.73 16.78
C SER A 76 -3.10 -10.98 15.98
N ASP A 77 -4.39 -11.34 15.95
CA ASP A 77 -4.92 -12.46 15.17
C ASP A 77 -5.44 -12.02 13.77
N ALA A 78 -5.43 -10.71 13.49
CA ALA A 78 -5.85 -10.13 12.23
C ALA A 78 -4.69 -10.08 11.22
N VAL A 79 -5.01 -9.68 9.99
CA VAL A 79 -4.06 -9.42 8.91
C VAL A 79 -4.07 -7.93 8.60
N VAL A 80 -2.89 -7.32 8.59
CA VAL A 80 -2.64 -5.95 8.15
C VAL A 80 -1.50 -6.01 7.16
N GLU A 81 -1.82 -5.75 5.89
CA GLU A 81 -0.89 -5.90 4.78
C GLU A 81 -0.79 -4.63 3.94
N ARG A 82 0.35 -4.48 3.28
CA ARG A 82 0.64 -3.44 2.30
C ARG A 82 0.33 -2.02 2.77
N PRO A 83 0.79 -1.57 3.95
CA PRO A 83 0.54 -0.20 4.40
C PRO A 83 1.03 0.82 3.36
N LYS A 84 0.25 1.87 3.17
CA LYS A 84 0.54 3.01 2.30
C LYS A 84 0.19 4.29 3.03
N VAL A 85 1.05 5.30 2.96
CA VAL A 85 0.87 6.57 3.67
C VAL A 85 0.84 7.72 2.66
N ILE A 86 -0.17 8.60 2.79
CA ILE A 86 -0.25 9.85 2.03
C ILE A 86 -0.52 11.02 2.97
N TYR A 87 0.02 12.20 2.65
CA TYR A 87 -0.21 13.41 3.42
C TYR A 87 -1.42 14.17 2.90
N ASN A 88 -2.34 14.54 3.78
CA ASN A 88 -3.49 15.39 3.50
C ASN A 88 -3.16 16.85 3.83
N ASP A 89 -3.02 17.70 2.82
CA ASP A 89 -2.64 19.12 3.01
C ASP A 89 -3.72 19.93 3.73
N GLN A 90 -5.00 19.56 3.55
CA GLN A 90 -6.13 20.27 4.12
C GLN A 90 -6.23 20.07 5.63
N ASN A 91 -6.05 18.83 6.08
CA ASN A 91 -6.12 18.44 7.49
C ASN A 91 -4.76 18.51 8.20
N GLN A 92 -3.68 18.66 7.42
CA GLN A 92 -2.30 18.64 7.89
C GLN A 92 -1.95 17.37 8.67
N GLU A 93 -2.30 16.22 8.10
CA GLU A 93 -2.10 14.91 8.73
C GLU A 93 -1.67 13.86 7.71
N TYR A 94 -1.06 12.79 8.20
CA TYR A 94 -0.78 11.59 7.43
C TYR A 94 -1.93 10.61 7.57
N VAL A 95 -2.35 10.05 6.43
CA VAL A 95 -3.40 9.04 6.34
C VAL A 95 -2.78 7.76 5.82
N MET A 96 -2.75 6.74 6.67
CA MET A 96 -2.34 5.39 6.33
C MET A 96 -3.54 4.58 5.88
N TRP A 97 -3.41 3.92 4.73
CA TRP A 97 -4.32 2.90 4.24
C TRP A 97 -3.60 1.55 4.23
N PHE A 98 -4.34 0.47 4.46
CA PHE A 98 -3.81 -0.89 4.42
C PHE A 98 -4.90 -1.89 4.07
N HIS A 99 -4.52 -3.07 3.60
CA HIS A 99 -5.42 -4.22 3.54
C HIS A 99 -5.66 -4.73 4.96
N SER A 100 -6.94 -4.76 5.37
CA SER A 100 -7.37 -5.26 6.67
C SER A 100 -8.18 -6.54 6.47
N ASP A 101 -7.73 -7.63 7.09
CA ASP A 101 -8.39 -8.92 6.96
C ASP A 101 -8.40 -9.75 8.25
N ASN A 102 -9.10 -10.87 8.18
CA ASN A 102 -8.91 -11.97 9.12
C ASN A 102 -7.96 -13.01 8.51
N SER A 103 -7.51 -13.97 9.32
CA SER A 103 -6.55 -15.00 8.89
C SER A 103 -7.03 -15.92 7.76
N SER A 104 -8.32 -15.92 7.39
CA SER A 104 -8.84 -16.67 6.24
C SER A 104 -8.97 -15.82 4.96
N TYR A 105 -8.56 -14.55 5.00
CA TYR A 105 -8.72 -13.57 3.92
C TYR A 105 -10.19 -13.38 3.47
N GLY A 106 -11.13 -13.66 4.38
CA GLY A 106 -12.56 -13.64 4.13
C GLY A 106 -13.24 -12.33 4.50
N ALA A 107 -12.59 -11.47 5.28
CA ALA A 107 -13.12 -10.14 5.61
C ALA A 107 -12.96 -9.19 4.42
N ALA A 108 -11.81 -9.22 3.73
CA ALA A 108 -11.50 -8.44 2.53
C ALA A 108 -11.93 -6.97 2.65
N MET A 109 -11.28 -6.25 3.56
CA MET A 109 -11.52 -4.83 3.86
C MET A 109 -10.26 -3.99 3.63
N VAL A 110 -10.43 -2.69 3.58
CA VAL A 110 -9.36 -1.72 3.84
C VAL A 110 -9.41 -1.30 5.31
N GLY A 111 -8.28 -0.88 5.86
CA GLY A 111 -8.21 -0.14 7.12
C GLY A 111 -7.60 1.24 6.90
N VAL A 112 -8.01 2.20 7.74
CA VAL A 112 -7.50 3.58 7.72
C VAL A 112 -7.00 3.96 9.11
N ALA A 113 -5.85 4.61 9.17
CA ALA A 113 -5.29 5.18 10.40
C ALA A 113 -4.67 6.55 10.13
N THR A 114 -4.57 7.42 11.15
CA THR A 114 -4.10 8.80 10.99
C THR A 114 -3.08 9.23 12.03
N SER A 115 -2.10 10.02 11.63
CA SER A 115 -1.10 10.63 12.52
C SER A 115 -0.87 12.10 12.15
N GLY A 116 -0.57 12.94 13.14
CA GLY A 116 -0.17 14.32 12.90
C GLY A 116 1.27 14.48 12.40
N THR A 117 2.11 13.45 12.55
CA THR A 117 3.48 13.42 12.03
C THR A 117 3.75 12.13 11.28
N ILE A 118 4.70 12.16 10.34
CA ILE A 118 5.01 11.00 9.49
C ILE A 118 5.45 9.78 10.31
N ASP A 119 6.17 10.02 11.39
CA ASP A 119 6.79 9.04 12.30
C ASP A 119 6.04 8.86 13.63
N GLY A 120 4.87 9.48 13.78
CA GLY A 120 4.05 9.35 14.97
C GLY A 120 3.31 8.01 15.06
N GLU A 121 2.68 7.77 16.21
CA GLU A 121 1.75 6.66 16.36
C GLU A 121 0.43 6.96 15.64
N TYR A 122 0.06 6.11 14.69
CA TYR A 122 -1.15 6.24 13.88
C TYR A 122 -2.35 5.71 14.64
N ASN A 123 -3.38 6.54 14.72
CA ASN A 123 -4.65 6.22 15.38
C ASN A 123 -5.56 5.51 14.37
N TRP A 124 -5.84 4.23 14.61
CA TRP A 124 -6.76 3.47 13.76
C TRP A 124 -8.18 4.04 13.82
N ARG A 125 -8.77 4.27 12.64
CA ARG A 125 -10.10 4.87 12.47
C ARG A 125 -11.19 3.85 12.17
N GLY A 126 -10.81 2.65 11.73
CA GLY A 126 -11.75 1.60 11.36
C GLY A 126 -11.32 0.83 10.12
N SER A 127 -12.00 -0.29 9.89
CA SER A 127 -11.90 -1.08 8.66
C SER A 127 -13.26 -1.16 7.99
N PHE A 128 -13.29 -1.13 6.66
CA PHE A 128 -14.53 -1.19 5.89
C PHE A 128 -14.31 -1.75 4.48
N LYS A 129 -15.41 -2.10 3.83
CA LYS A 129 -15.45 -2.52 2.42
C LYS A 129 -15.68 -1.29 1.52
N PRO A 130 -14.76 -0.91 0.62
CA PRO A 130 -14.96 0.20 -0.31
C PRO A 130 -16.23 -0.02 -1.15
N PHE A 131 -17.19 0.92 -1.09
CA PHE A 131 -18.53 0.79 -1.70
C PHE A 131 -19.34 -0.46 -1.26
N GLY A 132 -18.95 -1.14 -0.18
CA GLY A 132 -19.51 -2.43 0.23
C GLY A 132 -18.91 -3.65 -0.49
N ASN A 133 -17.90 -3.45 -1.35
CA ASN A 133 -17.23 -4.52 -2.11
C ASN A 133 -15.96 -5.02 -1.41
N ASP A 134 -15.48 -6.20 -1.81
CA ASP A 134 -14.21 -6.74 -1.35
C ASP A 134 -13.04 -5.79 -1.65
N SER A 135 -12.06 -5.77 -0.76
CA SER A 135 -10.71 -5.24 -1.03
C SER A 135 -9.69 -6.18 -0.40
N ARG A 136 -8.70 -6.62 -1.17
CA ARG A 136 -7.50 -7.29 -0.63
C ARG A 136 -6.28 -6.46 -0.96
N ASP A 137 -5.34 -7.01 -1.73
CA ASP A 137 -4.19 -6.30 -2.27
C ASP A 137 -4.59 -4.92 -2.80
N MET A 138 -3.91 -3.90 -2.27
CA MET A 138 -4.27 -2.51 -2.51
C MET A 138 -3.04 -1.60 -2.49
N THR A 139 -3.25 -0.41 -3.05
CA THR A 139 -2.37 0.74 -2.84
C THR A 139 -3.19 2.02 -2.82
N VAL A 140 -2.63 3.09 -2.26
CA VAL A 140 -3.13 4.46 -2.47
C VAL A 140 -2.07 5.32 -3.14
N TRP A 141 -2.51 6.28 -3.93
CA TRP A 141 -1.64 7.26 -4.55
C TRP A 141 -2.31 8.63 -4.58
N LYS A 142 -1.56 9.68 -4.25
CA LYS A 142 -1.99 11.08 -4.29
C LYS A 142 -1.34 11.77 -5.49
N ASP A 143 -2.13 12.46 -6.29
CA ASP A 143 -1.60 13.34 -7.34
C ASP A 143 -1.00 14.59 -6.70
N PRO A 144 0.33 14.80 -6.80
CA PRO A 144 0.95 15.98 -6.22
C PRO A 144 0.54 17.28 -6.92
N GLU A 145 -0.06 17.22 -8.13
CA GLU A 145 -0.45 18.41 -8.88
C GLU A 145 -1.79 19.00 -8.42
N ASP A 146 -2.75 18.15 -8.02
CA ASP A 146 -4.11 18.60 -7.66
C ASP A 146 -4.61 18.09 -6.30
N GLY A 147 -3.85 17.23 -5.62
CA GLY A 147 -4.20 16.69 -4.31
C GLY A 147 -5.29 15.61 -4.35
N SER A 148 -5.75 15.18 -5.52
CA SER A 148 -6.68 14.05 -5.62
C SER A 148 -5.97 12.76 -5.25
N ALA A 149 -6.57 11.95 -4.38
CA ALA A 149 -6.04 10.64 -4.02
C ALA A 149 -6.93 9.51 -4.53
N TYR A 150 -6.32 8.34 -4.72
CA TYR A 150 -6.97 7.20 -5.34
C TYR A 150 -6.63 5.92 -4.58
N LEU A 151 -7.61 5.03 -4.44
CA LEU A 151 -7.45 3.65 -4.02
C LEU A 151 -7.43 2.75 -5.27
N ILE A 152 -6.44 1.88 -5.38
CA ILE A 152 -6.41 0.82 -6.39
C ILE A 152 -6.40 -0.51 -5.64
N PHE A 153 -7.35 -1.40 -5.94
CA PHE A 153 -7.58 -2.58 -5.12
C PHE A 153 -8.15 -3.78 -5.88
N ALA A 154 -7.73 -4.98 -5.49
CA ALA A 154 -8.30 -6.23 -5.94
C ALA A 154 -9.66 -6.48 -5.25
N THR A 155 -10.69 -6.79 -6.05
CA THR A 155 -12.08 -6.92 -5.59
C THR A 155 -12.79 -8.11 -6.27
N SER A 156 -14.08 -8.32 -5.97
CA SER A 156 -14.90 -9.40 -6.54
C SER A 156 -14.27 -10.79 -6.36
N GLY A 157 -13.86 -11.14 -5.13
CA GLY A 157 -13.14 -12.40 -4.91
C GLY A 157 -11.80 -12.46 -5.66
N ASN A 158 -11.11 -11.33 -5.74
CA ASN A 158 -9.85 -11.12 -6.48
C ASN A 158 -9.94 -11.19 -8.01
N ALA A 159 -11.13 -11.38 -8.59
CA ALA A 159 -11.28 -11.44 -10.05
C ALA A 159 -11.02 -10.08 -10.72
N ASP A 160 -11.40 -8.98 -10.07
CA ASP A 160 -11.37 -7.65 -10.68
C ASP A 160 -10.33 -6.76 -10.00
N LEU A 161 -9.77 -5.81 -10.75
CA LEU A 161 -9.03 -4.67 -10.18
C LEU A 161 -9.88 -3.40 -10.35
N GLN A 162 -10.04 -2.61 -9.29
CA GLN A 162 -10.81 -1.36 -9.33
C GLN A 162 -9.93 -0.17 -8.93
N ILE A 163 -10.13 0.96 -9.61
CA ILE A 163 -9.57 2.27 -9.28
C ILE A 163 -10.72 3.15 -8.79
N ALA A 164 -10.57 3.70 -7.60
CA ALA A 164 -11.54 4.61 -6.99
C ALA A 164 -10.86 5.89 -6.54
N ARG A 165 -11.57 7.02 -6.63
CA ARG A 165 -11.16 8.28 -6.01
C ARG A 165 -11.45 8.23 -4.50
N LEU A 166 -10.58 8.81 -3.69
CA LEU A 166 -10.82 9.05 -2.27
C LEU A 166 -11.67 10.31 -2.04
N THR A 167 -12.23 10.46 -0.85
CA THR A 167 -12.81 11.71 -0.34
C THR A 167 -11.72 12.75 -0.07
N ASP A 168 -12.07 14.03 0.08
CA ASP A 168 -11.10 15.11 0.27
C ASP A 168 -10.28 14.98 1.56
N ASP A 169 -10.82 14.30 2.58
CA ASP A 169 -10.13 13.96 3.84
C ASP A 169 -9.30 12.66 3.75
N TYR A 170 -9.34 11.98 2.60
CA TYR A 170 -8.74 10.67 2.33
C TYR A 170 -9.20 9.54 3.27
N TYR A 171 -10.35 9.67 3.93
CA TYR A 171 -10.82 8.63 4.86
C TYR A 171 -11.73 7.58 4.23
N ASN A 172 -12.24 7.84 3.02
CA ASN A 172 -13.16 6.94 2.34
C ASN A 172 -13.02 7.05 0.81
N VAL A 173 -13.70 6.16 0.08
CA VAL A 173 -13.85 6.24 -1.38
C VAL A 173 -15.08 7.06 -1.76
N SER A 174 -14.97 7.85 -2.82
CA SER A 174 -16.02 8.77 -3.29
C SER A 174 -16.60 8.37 -4.65
N GLU A 175 -15.77 7.86 -5.57
CA GLU A 175 -16.17 7.55 -6.94
C GLU A 175 -15.36 6.36 -7.50
N ALA A 176 -16.02 5.41 -8.17
CA ALA A 176 -15.33 4.36 -8.93
C ALA A 176 -15.01 4.89 -10.34
N LEU A 177 -13.73 4.91 -10.70
CA LEU A 177 -13.24 5.51 -11.96
C LEU A 177 -12.99 4.48 -13.06
N SER A 178 -12.50 3.30 -12.70
CA SER A 178 -12.19 2.23 -13.64
C SER A 178 -12.32 0.87 -12.97
N THR A 179 -12.79 -0.12 -13.73
CA THR A 179 -12.81 -1.53 -13.31
C THR A 179 -12.22 -2.37 -14.44
N PHE A 180 -11.29 -3.25 -14.10
CA PHE A 180 -10.70 -4.25 -14.97
C PHE A 180 -11.28 -5.62 -14.60
N PRO A 181 -12.34 -6.08 -15.27
CA PRO A 181 -13.03 -7.29 -14.86
C PRO A 181 -12.27 -8.56 -15.27
N ASP A 182 -12.36 -9.60 -14.45
CA ASP A 182 -11.87 -10.95 -14.73
C ASP A 182 -10.39 -11.00 -15.15
N LYS A 183 -9.56 -10.25 -14.41
CA LYS A 183 -8.14 -10.08 -14.66
C LYS A 183 -7.24 -10.81 -13.67
N TYR A 184 -7.71 -11.03 -12.44
CA TYR A 184 -6.93 -11.65 -11.37
C TYR A 184 -5.58 -10.96 -11.15
N TRP A 185 -5.63 -9.63 -11.07
CA TRP A 185 -4.48 -8.77 -10.79
C TRP A 185 -4.43 -8.41 -9.30
N GLU A 186 -3.23 -8.24 -8.79
CA GLU A 186 -2.96 -7.86 -7.39
C GLU A 186 -1.68 -7.01 -7.32
N ALA A 187 -1.19 -6.70 -6.12
CA ALA A 187 0.01 -5.90 -5.90
C ALA A 187 0.05 -4.59 -6.71
N PRO A 188 -1.01 -3.76 -6.72
CA PRO A 188 -1.04 -2.58 -7.56
C PRO A 188 -0.05 -1.51 -7.07
N GLY A 189 0.55 -0.77 -8.01
CA GLY A 189 1.35 0.43 -7.74
C GLY A 189 1.05 1.48 -8.80
N VAL A 190 1.01 2.76 -8.44
CA VAL A 190 0.78 3.85 -9.41
C VAL A 190 1.79 4.96 -9.22
N PHE A 191 2.27 5.52 -10.32
CA PHE A 191 3.02 6.77 -10.34
C PHE A 191 2.72 7.55 -11.63
N LYS A 192 3.20 8.78 -11.72
CA LYS A 192 2.98 9.68 -12.86
C LYS A 192 4.32 10.20 -13.39
N ILE A 193 4.53 10.11 -14.69
CA ILE A 193 5.70 10.67 -15.41
C ILE A 193 5.18 11.57 -16.52
N ASP A 194 5.60 12.84 -16.53
CA ASP A 194 5.27 13.81 -17.58
C ASP A 194 3.78 13.83 -17.96
N GLY A 195 2.89 13.87 -16.95
CA GLY A 195 1.44 13.88 -17.14
C GLY A 195 0.80 12.51 -17.43
N THR A 196 1.58 11.44 -17.52
CA THR A 196 1.11 10.08 -17.83
C THR A 196 1.15 9.19 -16.61
N PHE A 197 0.00 8.62 -16.23
CA PHE A 197 -0.11 7.63 -15.16
C PHE A 197 0.44 6.30 -15.63
N HIS A 198 1.13 5.59 -14.74
CA HIS A 198 1.66 4.25 -14.93
C HIS A 198 1.14 3.38 -13.80
N LEU A 199 0.32 2.39 -14.13
CA LEU A 199 -0.22 1.40 -13.20
C LEU A 199 0.60 0.12 -13.34
N LEU A 200 1.27 -0.30 -12.27
CA LEU A 200 1.98 -1.57 -12.13
C LEU A 200 1.09 -2.56 -11.37
N TYR A 201 1.22 -3.84 -11.67
CA TYR A 201 0.55 -4.93 -10.96
C TYR A 201 1.21 -6.28 -11.22
N SER A 202 0.94 -7.26 -10.37
CA SER A 202 1.26 -8.67 -10.60
C SER A 202 0.00 -9.47 -10.97
N ARG A 203 0.20 -10.68 -11.49
CA ARG A 203 -0.86 -11.70 -11.53
C ARG A 203 -0.88 -12.49 -10.23
N GLN A 204 -2.03 -13.07 -9.92
CA GLN A 204 -2.24 -13.88 -8.71
C GLN A 204 -1.62 -15.28 -8.84
N ASP A 205 -0.64 -15.57 -8.00
CA ASP A 205 -0.11 -16.93 -7.76
C ASP A 205 0.34 -17.08 -6.29
N GLY A 206 -0.37 -16.39 -5.38
CA GLY A 206 -0.02 -16.29 -3.97
C GLY A 206 1.39 -15.70 -3.79
N TRP A 207 2.22 -16.36 -2.98
CA TRP A 207 3.59 -15.93 -2.72
C TRP A 207 4.58 -16.26 -3.86
N THR A 208 4.14 -16.98 -4.89
CA THR A 208 5.00 -17.33 -6.03
C THR A 208 5.13 -16.12 -6.96
N PRO A 209 6.34 -15.59 -7.22
CA PRO A 209 6.51 -14.45 -8.12
C PRO A 209 5.98 -14.74 -9.54
N THR A 210 5.30 -13.76 -10.11
CA THR A 210 4.80 -13.80 -11.49
C THR A 210 5.47 -12.71 -12.34
N ASP A 211 5.37 -12.79 -13.66
CA ASP A 211 5.72 -11.64 -14.50
C ASP A 211 4.78 -10.47 -14.15
N ASN A 212 5.34 -9.32 -13.80
CA ASN A 212 4.59 -8.11 -13.51
C ASN A 212 4.46 -7.26 -14.78
N TYR A 213 3.42 -6.44 -14.82
CA TYR A 213 3.05 -5.64 -15.97
C TYR A 213 2.88 -4.19 -15.55
N TYR A 214 2.97 -3.30 -16.54
CA TYR A 214 2.46 -1.94 -16.40
C TYR A 214 1.51 -1.57 -17.55
N MET A 215 0.62 -0.64 -17.26
CA MET A 215 -0.28 0.02 -18.21
C MET A 215 -0.15 1.53 -18.04
N THR A 216 -0.49 2.29 -19.07
CA THR A 216 -0.42 3.76 -19.04
C THR A 216 -1.75 4.42 -19.39
N ALA A 217 -2.01 5.59 -18.83
CA ALA A 217 -3.18 6.41 -19.15
C ALA A 217 -2.88 7.90 -18.93
N SER A 218 -3.63 8.77 -19.60
CA SER A 218 -3.59 10.22 -19.34
C SER A 218 -4.50 10.65 -18.17
N SER A 219 -5.32 9.73 -17.64
CA SER A 219 -6.17 9.95 -16.47
C SER A 219 -6.37 8.65 -15.70
N MET A 220 -6.65 8.73 -14.40
CA MET A 220 -6.96 7.56 -13.56
C MET A 220 -8.24 6.83 -13.99
N ALA A 221 -9.15 7.50 -14.71
CA ALA A 221 -10.33 6.90 -15.33
C ALA A 221 -10.03 6.20 -16.68
N GLY A 222 -8.77 6.22 -17.13
CA GLY A 222 -8.36 5.67 -18.41
C GLY A 222 -8.66 6.61 -19.59
N PRO A 223 -8.79 6.05 -20.82
CA PRO A 223 -8.57 4.64 -21.13
C PRO A 223 -7.12 4.23 -20.85
N TRP A 224 -6.95 3.02 -20.31
CA TRP A 224 -5.63 2.45 -20.06
C TRP A 224 -5.13 1.69 -21.29
N SER A 225 -3.83 1.78 -21.56
CA SER A 225 -3.16 1.05 -22.65
C SER A 225 -3.23 -0.46 -22.46
N GLU A 226 -2.92 -1.25 -23.49
CA GLU A 226 -2.67 -2.67 -23.30
C GLU A 226 -1.50 -2.92 -22.32
N PRO A 227 -1.51 -4.04 -21.57
CA PRO A 227 -0.42 -4.41 -20.66
C PRO A 227 0.92 -4.57 -21.35
N THR A 228 1.97 -4.04 -20.73
CA THR A 228 3.36 -4.24 -21.14
C THR A 228 4.13 -4.92 -20.01
N LEU A 229 4.98 -5.88 -20.35
CA LEU A 229 5.85 -6.55 -19.37
C LEU A 229 6.81 -5.54 -18.72
N LEU A 230 6.93 -5.61 -17.40
CA LEU A 230 7.85 -4.76 -16.62
C LEU A 230 9.31 -5.22 -16.73
N ALA A 231 9.52 -6.53 -16.91
CA ALA A 231 10.82 -7.18 -17.06
C ALA A 231 10.76 -8.22 -18.19
N PRO A 232 11.89 -8.77 -18.67
CA PRO A 232 11.86 -9.85 -19.66
C PRO A 232 10.94 -11.01 -19.23
N GLU A 233 10.18 -11.55 -20.18
CA GLU A 233 9.25 -12.67 -19.92
C GLU A 233 9.97 -13.84 -19.23
N GLY A 234 9.34 -14.40 -18.20
CA GLY A 234 9.91 -15.50 -17.40
C GLY A 234 11.01 -15.07 -16.42
N ALA A 235 11.30 -13.77 -16.29
CA ALA A 235 12.15 -13.27 -15.21
C ALA A 235 11.40 -13.18 -13.88
N TYR A 236 10.05 -13.25 -13.89
CA TYR A 236 9.20 -13.13 -12.70
C TYR A 236 9.53 -11.86 -11.91
N SER A 237 9.74 -10.76 -12.63
CA SER A 237 10.18 -9.48 -12.07
C SER A 237 11.46 -9.59 -11.24
N TYR A 238 12.38 -10.48 -11.64
CA TYR A 238 13.58 -10.82 -10.87
C TYR A 238 13.28 -11.46 -9.51
N LEU A 239 12.26 -12.34 -9.47
CA LEU A 239 11.77 -13.05 -8.30
C LEU A 239 11.20 -12.11 -7.22
N THR A 240 10.49 -11.07 -7.64
CA THR A 240 9.81 -10.12 -6.77
C THR A 240 8.33 -10.00 -7.12
N GLN A 241 7.57 -9.42 -6.19
CA GLN A 241 6.20 -8.95 -6.42
C GLN A 241 6.18 -7.46 -6.12
N ASN A 242 5.39 -6.70 -6.89
CA ASN A 242 5.17 -5.28 -6.64
C ASN A 242 4.43 -5.00 -5.31
#